data_AF-A0A1M6Q2R9-F1
#
_entry.id   AF-A0A1M6Q2R9-F1
#
_cell.length_a   1.000
_cell.length_b   1.000
_cell.length_c   1.000
_cell.angle_alpha   90.00
_cell.angle_beta   90.00
_cell.angle_gamma   90.00
#
_symmetry.space_group_name_H-M   'P 1'
#
loop_
_entity.id
_entity.type
_entity.pdbx_description
1 polymer ?
#
loop_
_entity_poly.entity_id
_entity_poly.type
_entity_poly.pdbx_seq_one_letter_code
_entity_poly.pdbx_strand_id
1 'polypeptide(L)'
;MPVVNLTPHVVTVVDDEAKVIRTWPGADDPARVEAVRVHVGHLDDSTCPGPVPLIAERRTRANLPEPEPGVWLIVSSVVGFAHPERDDLLIPSDLVRDNRGVVTACRSFVVSGRRPRKPPARKGVARVGATTNRA
;
A
#
# COMPACT_ATOMS: atom_id res chain seq x y z
N MET A 1 2.17 12.64 -9.74
CA MET A 1 1.53 12.31 -8.46
C MET A 1 2.62 11.75 -7.57
N PRO A 2 3.00 12.43 -6.48
CA PRO A 2 3.93 11.89 -5.50
C PRO A 2 3.38 10.59 -4.88
N VAL A 3 4.29 9.69 -4.55
CA VAL A 3 3.97 8.42 -3.89
C VAL A 3 4.93 8.29 -2.71
N VAL A 4 4.40 8.10 -1.51
CA VAL A 4 5.15 8.00 -0.26
C VAL A 4 4.99 6.59 0.28
N ASN A 5 6.08 5.95 0.69
CA ASN A 5 6.02 4.64 1.30
C ASN A 5 5.98 4.77 2.83
N LEU A 6 4.90 4.26 3.44
CA LEU A 6 4.71 4.24 4.89
C LEU A 6 4.93 2.84 5.48
N THR A 7 5.54 1.93 4.72
CA THR A 7 5.94 0.60 5.18
C THR A 7 7.41 0.60 5.65
N PRO A 8 7.81 -0.29 6.56
CA PRO A 8 9.19 -0.34 7.06
C PRO A 8 10.20 -0.82 6.02
N HIS A 9 9.74 -1.47 4.95
CA HIS A 9 10.60 -2.10 3.96
C HIS A 9 10.62 -1.30 2.66
N VAL A 10 11.74 -1.39 1.96
CA VAL A 10 11.86 -0.90 0.59
C VAL A 10 10.81 -1.62 -0.27
N VAL A 11 10.03 -0.84 -1.01
CA VAL A 11 9.05 -1.38 -1.97
C VAL A 11 9.62 -1.21 -3.36
N THR A 12 9.87 -2.33 -4.04
CA THR A 12 10.32 -2.36 -5.43
C THR A 12 9.22 -2.96 -6.29
N VAL A 13 8.89 -2.29 -7.38
CA VAL A 13 7.97 -2.77 -8.40
C VAL A 13 8.75 -3.23 -9.62
N VAL A 14 8.45 -4.43 -10.11
CA VAL A 14 9.06 -5.02 -11.31
C VAL A 14 7.99 -5.35 -12.37
N ASP A 15 8.38 -5.33 -13.64
CA ASP A 15 7.55 -5.84 -14.74
C ASP A 15 7.62 -7.37 -14.86
N ASP A 16 6.87 -7.94 -15.81
CA ASP A 16 6.79 -9.37 -16.09
C ASP A 16 8.16 -10.03 -16.35
N GLU A 17 9.11 -9.28 -16.89
CA GLU A 17 10.50 -9.70 -17.18
C GLU A 17 11.45 -9.50 -15.97
N ALA A 18 10.90 -9.19 -14.79
CA ALA A 18 11.63 -8.91 -13.55
C ALA A 18 12.52 -7.65 -13.61
N LYS A 19 12.29 -6.75 -14.57
CA LYS A 19 12.99 -5.48 -14.63
C LYS A 19 12.35 -4.48 -13.67
N VAL A 20 13.20 -3.78 -12.92
CA VAL A 20 12.76 -2.75 -11.96
C VAL A 20 12.09 -1.59 -12.68
N ILE A 21 10.83 -1.34 -12.36
CA ILE A 21 10.05 -0.17 -12.80
C ILE A 21 10.31 1.00 -11.85
N ARG A 22 10.22 0.76 -10.53
CA ARG A 22 10.37 1.80 -9.51
C ARG A 22 10.67 1.22 -8.13
N THR A 23 11.34 2.00 -7.30
CA THR A 23 11.63 1.68 -5.90
C THR A 23 11.31 2.88 -5.01
N TRP A 24 10.75 2.60 -3.84
CA TRP A 24 10.50 3.57 -2.77
C TRP A 24 11.21 3.11 -1.50
N PRO A 25 11.96 3.99 -0.80
CA PRO A 25 12.61 3.65 0.46
C PRO A 25 11.56 3.30 1.52
N GLY A 26 11.95 2.52 2.53
CA GLY A 26 11.10 2.32 3.71
C GLY A 26 10.93 3.62 4.49
N ALA A 27 9.84 3.71 5.26
CA ALA A 27 9.62 4.81 6.19
C ALA A 27 10.49 4.67 7.45
N ASP A 28 11.02 5.80 7.92
CA ASP A 28 11.66 5.88 9.24
C ASP A 28 10.63 5.69 10.37
N ASP A 29 9.41 6.22 10.17
CA ASP A 29 8.25 6.02 11.05
C ASP A 29 7.09 5.37 10.27
N PRO A 30 7.01 4.02 10.22
CA PRO A 30 6.01 3.31 9.45
C PRO A 30 4.60 3.40 10.05
N ALA A 31 3.59 3.48 9.18
CA ALA A 31 2.20 3.35 9.59
C ALA A 31 1.91 1.94 10.13
N ARG A 32 1.37 1.87 11.35
CA ARG A 32 1.11 0.60 12.04
C ARG A 32 -0.28 0.56 12.63
N VAL A 33 -0.91 -0.61 12.53
CA VAL A 33 -2.10 -0.99 13.29
C VAL A 33 -1.63 -1.79 14.49
N GLU A 34 -2.03 -1.39 15.69
CA GLU A 34 -1.73 -2.16 16.90
C GLU A 34 -2.76 -3.28 17.07
N ALA A 35 -2.27 -4.46 17.47
CA ALA A 35 -3.10 -5.61 17.79
C ALA A 35 -3.13 -5.80 19.32
N VAL A 36 -4.28 -5.54 19.93
CA VAL A 36 -4.54 -5.84 21.33
C VAL A 36 -5.07 -7.26 21.42
N ARG A 37 -4.31 -8.13 22.10
CA ARG A 37 -4.62 -9.55 22.24
C ARG A 37 -4.97 -9.87 23.68
N VAL A 38 -6.06 -10.61 23.87
CA VAL A 38 -6.52 -11.06 25.18
C VAL A 38 -6.81 -12.55 25.12
N HIS A 39 -6.33 -13.30 26.10
CA HIS A 39 -6.64 -14.72 26.24
C HIS A 39 -8.10 -14.87 26.70
N VAL A 40 -8.89 -15.65 25.96
CA VAL A 40 -10.34 -15.80 26.19
C VAL A 40 -10.75 -17.20 26.61
N GLY A 41 -9.83 -18.16 26.65
CA GLY A 41 -10.11 -19.52 27.12
C GLY A 41 -9.29 -20.56 26.38
N HIS A 42 -9.72 -21.82 26.46
CA HIS A 42 -9.15 -22.92 25.70
C HIS A 42 -10.25 -23.66 24.95
N LEU A 43 -9.95 -24.12 23.74
CA LEU A 43 -10.71 -25.17 23.08
C LEU A 43 -10.18 -26.51 23.61
N ASP A 44 -11.03 -27.22 24.35
CA ASP A 44 -10.71 -28.49 24.98
C ASP A 44 -11.87 -29.45 24.71
N ASP A 45 -11.83 -30.09 23.53
CA ASP A 45 -12.79 -31.11 23.13
C ASP A 45 -12.09 -32.48 23.00
N SER A 46 -12.89 -33.54 22.91
CA SER A 46 -12.38 -34.92 22.84
C SER A 46 -11.55 -35.23 21.59
N THR A 47 -11.46 -34.30 20.63
CA THR A 47 -10.64 -34.43 19.42
C THR A 47 -9.27 -33.76 19.56
N CYS A 48 -9.10 -32.91 20.57
CA CYS A 48 -7.84 -32.22 20.84
C CYS A 48 -6.93 -33.06 21.76
N PRO A 49 -5.63 -33.24 21.43
CA PRO A 49 -4.66 -33.91 22.32
C PRO A 49 -4.40 -33.17 23.65
N GLY A 50 -4.93 -31.95 23.79
CA GLY A 50 -4.84 -31.09 24.96
C GLY A 50 -5.49 -29.73 24.69
N PRO A 51 -5.61 -28.85 25.70
CA PRO A 51 -6.33 -27.58 25.59
C PRO A 51 -5.58 -26.60 24.67
N VAL A 52 -6.27 -26.14 23.62
CA VAL A 52 -5.73 -25.16 22.65
C VAL A 52 -6.12 -23.74 23.07
N PRO A 53 -5.18 -22.81 23.32
CA PRO A 53 -5.51 -21.47 23.78
C PRO A 53 -6.25 -20.66 22.72
N LEU A 54 -7.30 -19.96 23.15
CA LEU A 54 -8.10 -19.07 22.34
C LEU A 54 -7.75 -17.62 22.68
N ILE A 55 -7.46 -16.82 21.64
CA ILE A 55 -7.10 -15.40 21.77
C ILE A 55 -8.12 -14.57 20.99
N ALA A 56 -8.72 -13.58 21.66
CA ALA A 56 -9.42 -12.50 20.97
C ALA A 56 -8.40 -11.41 20.60
N GLU A 57 -8.47 -10.92 19.36
CA GLU A 57 -7.63 -9.83 18.88
C GLU A 57 -8.51 -8.66 18.41
N ARG A 58 -8.24 -7.47 18.95
CA ARG A 58 -8.80 -6.21 18.45
C ARG A 58 -7.69 -5.38 17.84
N ARG A 59 -7.94 -4.85 16.65
CA ARG A 59 -7.01 -3.95 15.96
C ARG A 59 -7.39 -2.49 16.14
N THR A 60 -6.39 -1.62 16.31
CA THR A 60 -6.57 -0.16 16.33
C THR A 60 -6.61 0.41 14.92
N ARG A 61 -6.82 1.73 14.80
CA ARG A 61 -6.59 2.44 13.53
C ARG A 61 -5.11 2.79 13.42
N ALA A 62 -4.60 2.84 12.20
CA ALA A 62 -3.23 3.27 11.97
C ALA A 62 -3.10 4.79 12.09
N ASN A 63 -1.92 5.24 12.50
CA ASN A 63 -1.55 6.65 12.39
C ASN A 63 -1.17 6.94 10.93
N LEU A 64 -2.11 7.49 10.17
CA LEU A 64 -1.90 7.89 8.77
C LEU A 64 -1.90 9.41 8.67
N PRO A 65 -1.05 10.00 7.81
CA PRO A 65 -1.21 11.39 7.41
C PRO A 65 -2.60 11.64 6.81
N GLU A 66 -3.06 12.90 6.94
CA GLU A 66 -4.29 13.35 6.30
C GLU A 66 -4.20 13.18 4.77
N PRO A 67 -5.32 12.84 4.09
CA PRO A 67 -5.32 12.68 2.64
C PRO A 67 -4.99 14.00 1.92
N GLU A 68 -4.03 13.95 1.01
CA GLU A 68 -3.65 15.09 0.17
C GLU A 68 -3.99 14.83 -1.31
N PRO A 69 -4.65 15.79 -2.01
CA PRO A 69 -5.02 15.60 -3.40
C PRO A 69 -3.83 15.25 -4.32
N GLY A 70 -3.88 14.05 -4.92
CA GLY A 70 -2.88 13.58 -5.88
C GLY A 70 -1.62 12.97 -5.26
N VAL A 71 -1.60 12.76 -3.94
CA VAL A 71 -0.61 11.96 -3.22
C VAL A 71 -1.14 10.54 -3.03
N TRP A 72 -0.27 9.54 -3.18
CA TRP A 72 -0.56 8.15 -2.84
C TRP A 72 0.32 7.68 -1.69
N LEU A 73 -0.23 6.86 -0.79
CA LEU A 73 0.49 6.28 0.34
C LEU A 73 0.61 4.76 0.19
N ILE A 74 1.82 4.23 0.11
CA ILE A 74 2.03 2.78 0.14
C ILE A 74 1.94 2.31 1.59
N VAL A 75 1.08 1.33 1.84
CA VAL A 75 0.81 0.79 3.18
C VAL A 75 0.77 -0.74 3.14
N SER A 76 0.83 -1.37 4.32
CA SER A 76 0.57 -2.80 4.44
C SER A 76 -0.91 -3.13 4.23
N SER A 77 -1.22 -4.37 3.88
CA SER A 77 -2.61 -4.83 3.74
C SER A 77 -3.42 -4.65 5.04
N VAL A 78 -2.80 -4.86 6.21
CA VAL A 78 -3.46 -4.68 7.51
C VAL A 78 -3.87 -3.22 7.73
N VAL A 79 -3.00 -2.27 7.36
CA VAL A 79 -3.31 -0.83 7.43
C VAL A 79 -4.40 -0.48 6.42
N GLY A 80 -4.30 -0.96 5.17
CA GLY A 80 -5.32 -0.72 4.15
C GLY A 80 -6.71 -1.22 4.56
N PHE A 81 -6.80 -2.42 5.14
CA PHE A 81 -8.08 -2.97 5.63
C PHE A 81 -8.62 -2.29 6.90
N ALA A 82 -7.76 -1.64 7.69
CA ALA A 82 -8.18 -0.84 8.83
C ALA A 82 -8.74 0.54 8.44
N HIS A 83 -8.54 0.95 7.18
CA HIS A 83 -8.97 2.24 6.64
C HIS A 83 -9.74 2.10 5.31
N PRO A 84 -10.88 1.38 5.29
CA PRO A 84 -11.68 1.18 4.08
C PRO A 84 -12.27 2.47 3.51
N GLU A 85 -12.31 3.55 4.28
CA GLU A 85 -12.75 4.89 3.87
C GLU A 85 -11.74 5.65 3.01
N ARG A 86 -10.48 5.20 2.95
CA ARG A 86 -9.40 5.89 2.24
C ARG A 86 -9.36 5.45 0.77
N ASP A 87 -9.27 6.41 -0.15
CA ASP A 87 -9.19 6.18 -1.60
C ASP A 87 -7.76 6.40 -2.17
N ASP A 88 -6.77 6.68 -1.30
CA ASP A 88 -5.41 7.11 -1.64
C ASP A 88 -4.31 6.13 -1.19
N LEU A 89 -4.68 4.90 -0.77
CA LEU A 89 -3.72 3.90 -0.30
C LEU A 89 -3.37 2.89 -1.40
N LEU A 90 -2.09 2.52 -1.45
CA LEU A 90 -1.53 1.50 -2.32
C LEU A 90 -1.02 0.33 -1.49
N ILE A 91 -1.53 -0.88 -1.75
CA ILE A 91 -1.14 -2.09 -1.04
C ILE A 91 -0.31 -2.96 -2.01
N PRO A 92 0.97 -3.24 -1.73
CA PRO A 92 1.78 -4.13 -2.57
C PRO A 92 1.08 -5.47 -2.80
N SER A 93 1.00 -5.90 -4.05
CA SER A 93 0.31 -7.12 -4.48
C SER A 93 1.11 -7.83 -5.58
N ASP A 94 0.80 -9.11 -5.78
CA ASP A 94 1.58 -9.99 -6.66
C ASP A 94 3.08 -9.97 -6.26
N LEU A 95 3.31 -10.45 -5.04
CA LEU A 95 4.61 -10.36 -4.35
C LEU A 95 5.61 -11.34 -4.95
N VAL A 96 6.77 -10.82 -5.34
CA VAL A 96 7.93 -11.60 -5.77
C VAL A 96 8.78 -11.94 -4.55
N ARG A 97 9.14 -13.22 -4.43
CA ARG A 97 9.94 -13.74 -3.31
C ARG A 97 11.23 -14.37 -3.79
N ASP A 98 12.27 -14.28 -2.97
CA ASP A 98 13.51 -15.02 -3.20
C ASP A 98 13.38 -16.50 -2.82
N ASN A 99 14.48 -17.25 -2.96
CA ASN A 99 14.54 -18.67 -2.62
C ASN A 99 14.37 -18.97 -1.11
N ARG A 100 14.43 -17.95 -0.24
CA ARG A 100 14.18 -18.06 1.21
C ARG A 100 12.75 -17.65 1.56
N GLY A 101 11.94 -17.27 0.57
CA GLY A 101 10.57 -16.79 0.77
C GLY A 101 10.47 -15.32 1.21
N VAL A 102 11.58 -14.57 1.22
CA VAL A 102 11.59 -13.15 1.57
C VAL A 102 11.03 -12.35 0.40
N VAL A 103 10.12 -11.41 0.68
CA VAL A 103 9.55 -10.52 -0.34
C VAL A 103 10.62 -9.53 -0.79
N THR A 104 10.98 -9.56 -2.07
CA THR A 104 12.02 -8.70 -2.67
C THR A 104 11.44 -7.64 -3.60
N ALA A 105 10.25 -7.88 -4.17
CA ALA A 105 9.53 -6.95 -5.04
C ALA A 105 8.03 -7.27 -5.08
N CYS A 106 7.26 -6.46 -5.79
CA CYS A 106 5.89 -6.75 -6.18
C CYS A 106 5.66 -6.38 -7.64
N ARG A 107 4.63 -6.93 -8.28
CA ARG A 107 4.30 -6.61 -9.69
C ARG A 107 3.16 -5.61 -9.81
N SER A 108 2.37 -5.46 -8.74
CA SER A 108 1.19 -4.58 -8.77
C SER A 108 0.90 -3.96 -7.41
N PHE A 109 -0.05 -3.02 -7.41
CA PHE A 109 -0.69 -2.51 -6.20
C PHE A 109 -2.20 -2.76 -6.26
N VAL A 110 -2.78 -3.11 -5.12
CA VAL A 110 -4.22 -2.97 -4.91
C VAL A 110 -4.48 -1.57 -4.37
N VAL A 111 -5.46 -0.87 -4.94
CA VAL A 111 -5.91 0.44 -4.43
C VAL A 111 -7.00 0.23 -3.38
N SER A 112 -6.92 0.94 -2.25
CA SER A 112 -8.07 1.05 -1.36
C SER A 112 -9.11 2.00 -1.99
N GLY A 113 -10.40 1.66 -1.90
CA GLY A 113 -11.46 2.60 -2.28
C GLY A 113 -11.84 2.67 -3.77
N ARG A 114 -12.69 3.65 -4.14
CA ARG A 114 -13.25 3.77 -5.51
C ARG A 114 -12.20 4.26 -6.50
N ARG A 115 -12.16 3.60 -7.68
CA ARG A 115 -11.24 3.89 -8.82
C ARG A 115 -10.83 5.37 -8.89
N PRO A 116 -9.53 5.70 -8.91
CA PRO A 116 -9.11 7.07 -9.13
C PRO A 116 -9.68 7.58 -10.46
N ARG A 117 -10.36 8.73 -10.42
CA ARG A 117 -10.82 9.42 -11.64
C ARG A 117 -9.59 9.66 -12.52
N LYS A 118 -9.66 9.24 -13.78
CA LYS A 118 -8.63 9.48 -14.80
C LYS A 118 -8.20 10.95 -14.72
N PRO A 119 -6.90 11.27 -14.53
CA PRO A 119 -6.46 12.66 -14.50
C PRO A 119 -6.86 13.34 -15.81
N PRO A 120 -7.28 14.62 -15.79
CA PRO A 120 -7.64 15.33 -17.01
C PRO A 120 -6.45 15.29 -17.97
N ALA A 121 -6.72 14.90 -19.22
CA ALA A 121 -5.72 14.91 -20.27
C ALA A 121 -5.06 16.30 -20.28
N ARG A 122 -3.72 16.35 -20.19
CA ARG A 122 -2.97 17.60 -20.37
C ARG A 122 -3.37 18.15 -21.74
N LYS A 123 -4.14 19.24 -21.78
CA LYS A 123 -4.35 19.98 -23.02
C LYS A 123 -2.98 20.48 -23.46
N GLY A 124 -2.57 20.08 -24.66
CA GLY A 124 -1.31 20.51 -25.26
C GLY A 124 -1.22 22.04 -25.20
N VAL A 125 -0.09 22.54 -24.71
CA VAL A 125 0.23 23.96 -24.80
C VAL A 125 0.25 24.32 -26.28
N ALA A 126 -0.71 25.12 -26.71
CA ALA A 126 -0.72 25.68 -28.04
C ALA A 126 0.58 26.49 -28.21
N ARG A 127 1.40 26.10 -29.20
CA ARG A 127 2.50 26.96 -29.66
C ARG A 127 1.87 28.25 -30.15
N VAL A 128 2.10 29.33 -29.42
CA VAL A 128 1.79 30.68 -29.87
C VAL A 128 2.65 30.94 -31.11
N GLY A 129 1.99 31.20 -32.24
CA GLY A 129 2.63 31.47 -33.52
C GLY A 129 3.50 32.72 -33.44
N ALA A 130 4.71 32.61 -33.96
CA ALA A 130 5.57 33.76 -34.22
C ALA A 130 5.02 34.50 -35.45
N THR A 131 4.48 35.70 -35.24
CA THR A 131 4.15 36.65 -36.30
C THR A 131 5.45 37.31 -36.77
N THR A 132 6.02 36.85 -37.89
CA THR A 132 7.04 37.62 -38.60
C THR A 132 6.35 38.68 -39.45
N ASN A 133 6.44 39.93 -39.02
CA ASN A 133 6.15 41.09 -39.83
C ASN A 133 7.41 41.41 -40.65
N ARG A 134 7.32 41.42 -41.99
CA ARG A 134 8.31 42.09 -42.85
C ARG A 134 7.56 43.08 -43.73
N ALA A 135 7.88 44.35 -43.50
CA ALA A 135 7.81 45.40 -44.51
C ALA A 135 8.99 45.24 -45.49
#